data_AF-A0A7Y1XRT8-F1
#
_entry.id   AF-A0A7Y1XRT8-F1
#
_cell.length_a   1.000
_cell.length_b   1.000
_cell.length_c   1.000
_cell.angle_alpha   90.00
_cell.angle_beta   90.00
_cell.angle_gamma   90.00
#
_symmetry.space_group_name_H-M   'P 1'
#
loop_
_entity.id
_entity.type
_entity.pdbx_description
1 polymer ?
#
loop_
_entity_poly.entity_id
_entity_poly.type
_entity_poly.pdbx_seq_one_letter_code
_entity_poly.pdbx_strand_id
1 'polypeptide(L)'
;MNPRLVTLVGALALVAAACGSSDVGSTTTPTAELSTTAGDDSGTTTTDGSGLDGGSALEVAYAEGLSNDDPRFPPPGIDVERLLFGLPGPDLIPAIDDPILTPVGNLGEWLEPEEAVVFVERNGDARAYPVRVLMNHEIVNDTIGGDPITVTYCPLCNSALAFVREVNATETTFGVSGMLFNSSLVMYDRLTQSLWLHFTGEAVIGERTGDQLERVSAGLLSWQGFVDAHPDGLVLDPPNRDRYGRNPYANSGFGGSAYDTLASEPFLFNGSTDPRAESMRRIVGVVRDGSAHAWTTTSLQGGLGTVTAGEVGDQDVVILWSPGQASALAGETVATGRDVGSVGVFAPVVDGSAAAFTVDAEGGFVDDVTGTTWNVLGEGTAGPLFGENLERIPHLDTFWFAWSSFQPETLLTTSSGTIP
;
A
#
# COMPACT_ATOMS: atom_id res chain seq x y z
N MET A 1 32.37 17.42 33.95
CA MET A 1 31.06 17.46 34.63
C MET A 1 30.18 18.46 33.89
N ASN A 2 29.27 17.95 33.06
CA ASN A 2 28.12 18.66 32.52
C ASN A 2 27.19 17.60 31.90
N PRO A 3 26.03 17.27 32.48
CA PRO A 3 25.14 16.28 31.88
C PRO A 3 24.23 16.96 30.85
N ARG A 4 24.10 16.33 29.68
CA ARG A 4 23.12 16.70 28.66
C ARG A 4 21.75 16.19 29.09
N LEU A 5 20.80 17.11 29.13
CA LEU A 5 19.37 16.85 29.35
C LEU A 5 18.81 16.16 28.10
N VAL A 6 18.32 14.93 28.24
CA VAL A 6 17.49 14.26 27.23
C VAL A 6 16.04 14.59 27.59
N THR A 7 15.36 15.35 26.74
CA THR A 7 13.95 15.67 26.90
C THR A 7 13.13 14.53 26.30
N LEU A 8 12.54 13.71 27.17
CA LEU A 8 11.56 12.69 26.83
C LEU A 8 10.24 13.39 26.46
N VAL A 9 9.84 13.38 25.18
CA VAL A 9 8.51 13.82 24.76
C VAL A 9 7.59 12.61 24.82
N GLY A 10 6.71 12.56 25.82
CA GLY A 10 5.71 11.51 25.98
C GLY A 10 4.63 11.62 24.91
N ALA A 11 4.38 10.52 24.19
CA ALA A 11 3.23 10.36 23.32
C ALA A 11 1.95 10.33 24.18
N LEU A 12 1.06 11.28 23.95
CA LEU A 12 -0.24 11.37 24.62
C LEU A 12 -1.24 10.49 23.85
N ALA A 13 -1.56 9.32 24.39
CA ALA A 13 -2.67 8.50 23.91
C ALA A 13 -4.00 9.22 24.22
N LEU A 14 -4.72 9.66 23.19
CA LEU A 14 -6.05 10.24 23.33
C LEU A 14 -7.10 9.14 23.18
N VAL A 15 -7.57 8.62 24.32
CA VAL A 15 -8.82 7.86 24.41
C VAL A 15 -9.92 8.86 24.76
N ALA A 16 -10.79 9.18 23.80
CA ALA A 16 -11.99 9.98 24.05
C ALA A 16 -13.21 9.06 24.22
N ALA A 17 -13.54 8.74 25.47
CA ALA A 17 -14.84 8.20 25.85
C ALA A 17 -15.80 9.38 26.11
N ALA A 18 -16.86 9.49 25.31
CA ALA A 18 -17.90 10.49 25.50
C ALA A 18 -18.92 9.99 26.54
N CYS A 19 -18.89 10.58 27.75
CA CYS A 19 -20.00 10.52 28.70
C CYS A 19 -20.91 11.73 28.50
N GLY A 20 -22.16 11.50 28.13
CA GLY A 20 -23.25 12.48 28.20
C GLY A 20 -24.33 11.96 29.14
N SER A 21 -24.42 12.55 30.33
CA SER A 21 -25.40 12.24 31.37
C SER A 21 -26.65 13.13 31.26
N SER A 22 -27.83 12.54 31.40
CA SER A 22 -29.04 13.18 31.97
C SER A 22 -30.00 12.09 32.52
N ASP A 23 -29.93 11.85 33.83
CA ASP A 23 -31.03 11.71 34.83
C ASP A 23 -32.49 11.52 34.32
N VAL A 24 -33.42 10.72 34.86
CA VAL A 24 -33.64 9.97 36.13
C VAL A 24 -34.67 8.85 35.84
N GLY A 25 -34.60 7.70 36.53
CA GLY A 25 -35.75 6.80 36.68
C GLY A 25 -35.42 5.43 37.27
N SER A 26 -35.50 5.29 38.59
CA SER A 26 -35.27 4.05 39.35
C SER A 26 -36.19 2.90 38.94
N THR A 27 -35.68 1.67 38.83
CA THR A 27 -36.09 0.51 39.66
C THR A 27 -35.32 -0.78 39.33
N THR A 28 -34.84 -1.42 40.41
CA THR A 28 -34.63 -2.87 40.64
C THR A 28 -33.66 -3.67 39.75
N THR A 29 -32.54 -4.02 40.38
CA THR A 29 -31.55 -5.06 40.05
C THR A 29 -32.16 -6.46 39.90
N PRO A 30 -31.61 -7.28 39.00
CA PRO A 30 -31.12 -8.59 39.45
C PRO A 30 -29.70 -8.90 38.95
N THR A 31 -28.91 -9.42 39.90
CA THR A 31 -27.58 -9.99 39.76
C THR A 31 -27.62 -11.26 38.90
N ALA A 32 -26.74 -11.36 37.90
CA ALA A 32 -26.38 -12.64 37.29
C ALA A 32 -24.88 -12.66 37.02
N GLU A 33 -24.21 -13.58 37.71
CA GLU A 33 -22.77 -13.85 37.65
C GLU A 33 -22.40 -14.46 36.28
N LEU A 34 -21.35 -13.95 35.64
CA LEU A 34 -20.72 -14.60 34.50
C LEU A 34 -19.64 -15.57 35.02
N SER A 35 -19.94 -16.86 34.93
CA SER A 35 -19.02 -17.96 35.14
C SER A 35 -18.00 -18.03 34.00
N THR A 36 -16.72 -18.04 34.35
CA THR A 36 -15.60 -18.30 33.46
C THR A 36 -15.41 -19.81 33.30
N THR A 37 -15.42 -20.29 32.05
CA THR A 37 -14.83 -21.61 31.72
C THR A 37 -13.91 -21.43 30.53
N ALA A 38 -12.61 -21.44 30.83
CA ALA A 38 -11.54 -21.56 29.86
C ALA A 38 -11.50 -23.03 29.39
N GLY A 39 -11.63 -23.25 28.08
CA GLY A 39 -11.27 -24.49 27.43
C GLY A 39 -9.84 -24.36 26.92
N ASP A 40 -8.92 -25.05 27.60
CA ASP A 40 -7.53 -25.28 27.22
C ASP A 40 -7.52 -26.42 26.19
N ASP A 41 -7.04 -26.17 24.98
CA ASP A 41 -6.65 -27.23 24.04
C ASP A 41 -5.29 -26.85 23.42
N SER A 42 -4.26 -27.15 24.21
CA SER A 42 -2.85 -27.02 23.85
C SER A 42 -2.40 -28.23 23.03
N GLY A 43 -2.65 -28.17 21.72
CA GLY A 43 -2.04 -29.07 20.73
C GLY A 43 -0.65 -28.59 20.32
N THR A 44 0.37 -28.93 21.12
CA THR A 44 1.78 -28.67 20.76
C THR A 44 2.18 -29.55 19.57
N THR A 45 2.32 -28.95 18.39
CA THR A 45 3.03 -29.58 17.27
C THR A 45 4.44 -29.02 17.26
N THR A 46 5.41 -29.84 17.66
CA THR A 46 6.84 -29.53 17.58
C THR A 46 7.27 -29.48 16.12
N THR A 47 7.62 -28.30 15.63
CA THR A 47 8.40 -28.11 14.41
C THR A 47 9.89 -28.25 14.75
N ASP A 48 10.56 -29.23 14.12
CA ASP A 48 12.02 -29.29 14.06
C ASP A 48 12.50 -28.12 13.19
N GLY A 49 12.72 -26.97 13.83
CA GLY A 49 13.43 -25.83 13.26
C GLY A 49 14.93 -26.08 13.32
N SER A 50 15.57 -26.07 12.16
CA SER A 50 17.02 -26.13 12.04
C SER A 50 17.68 -24.91 12.69
N GLY A 51 18.13 -25.07 13.93
CA GLY A 51 19.37 -24.52 14.48
C GLY A 51 19.72 -23.06 14.18
N LEU A 52 19.01 -22.11 14.80
CA LEU A 52 19.57 -20.86 15.30
C LEU A 52 19.05 -20.65 16.72
N ASP A 53 19.91 -20.84 17.72
CA ASP A 53 19.60 -20.77 19.16
C ASP A 53 19.33 -19.31 19.65
N GLY A 54 19.02 -18.40 18.72
CA GLY A 54 19.12 -16.94 18.90
C GLY A 54 17.81 -16.17 19.10
N GLY A 55 16.65 -16.77 18.87
CA GLY A 55 15.37 -16.03 18.81
C GLY A 55 15.17 -15.32 17.47
N SER A 56 13.96 -14.80 17.23
CA SER A 56 13.61 -14.19 15.95
C SER A 56 13.94 -12.70 15.85
N ALA A 57 14.10 -12.15 14.65
CA ALA A 57 14.42 -10.73 14.48
C ALA A 57 13.36 -9.81 15.09
N LEU A 58 12.08 -10.17 14.95
CA LEU A 58 10.98 -9.43 15.56
C LEU A 58 11.03 -9.43 17.09
N GLU A 59 11.28 -10.61 17.70
CA GLU A 59 11.39 -10.74 19.16
C GLU A 59 12.57 -9.94 19.69
N VAL A 60 13.74 -10.06 19.04
CA VAL A 60 14.94 -9.31 19.39
C VAL A 60 14.68 -7.81 19.32
N ALA A 61 13.99 -7.34 18.28
CA ALA A 61 13.68 -5.91 18.11
C ALA A 61 12.92 -5.33 19.29
N TYR A 62 11.94 -6.06 19.84
CA TYR A 62 11.10 -5.58 20.94
C TYR A 62 11.64 -5.89 22.34
N ALA A 63 12.39 -6.98 22.51
CA ALA A 63 12.89 -7.41 23.82
C ALA A 63 14.27 -6.84 24.17
N GLU A 64 15.17 -6.76 23.18
CA GLU A 64 16.59 -6.47 23.39
C GLU A 64 17.06 -5.23 22.62
N GLY A 65 16.36 -4.89 21.52
CA GLY A 65 16.80 -3.92 20.53
C GLY A 65 17.71 -4.56 19.48
N LEU A 66 17.54 -4.16 18.21
CA LEU A 66 18.37 -4.65 17.10
C LEU A 66 19.76 -4.03 17.12
N SER A 67 20.75 -4.77 16.60
CA SER A 67 22.11 -4.29 16.37
C SER A 67 22.57 -4.70 14.97
N ASN A 68 23.34 -3.83 14.31
CA ASN A 68 23.93 -4.11 13.00
C ASN A 68 24.91 -5.30 13.01
N ASP A 69 25.48 -5.62 14.18
CA ASP A 69 26.48 -6.68 14.36
C ASP A 69 25.91 -7.89 15.15
N ASP A 70 24.58 -8.06 15.19
CA ASP A 70 23.97 -9.19 15.89
C ASP A 70 24.35 -10.53 15.24
N PRO A 71 25.10 -11.42 15.93
CA PRO A 71 25.63 -12.63 15.32
C PRO A 71 24.56 -13.70 15.03
N ARG A 72 23.31 -13.49 15.45
CA ARG A 72 22.20 -14.43 15.22
C ARG A 72 21.71 -14.42 13.78
N PHE A 73 21.89 -13.31 13.07
CA PHE A 73 21.35 -13.10 11.73
C PHE A 73 22.48 -12.75 10.74
N PRO A 74 22.25 -12.90 9.42
CA PRO A 74 23.09 -12.26 8.43
C PRO A 74 23.15 -10.74 8.68
N PRO A 75 24.22 -10.05 8.22
CA PRO A 75 24.29 -8.59 8.29
C PRO A 75 23.04 -7.95 7.67
N PRO A 76 22.42 -6.98 8.33
CA PRO A 76 21.16 -6.42 7.86
C PRO A 76 21.33 -5.68 6.53
N GLY A 77 20.31 -5.75 5.67
CA GLY A 77 20.25 -5.02 4.40
C GLY A 77 20.07 -3.51 4.55
N ILE A 78 19.82 -3.04 5.78
CA ILE A 78 19.66 -1.63 6.14
C ILE A 78 20.44 -1.32 7.42
N ASP A 79 20.68 -0.05 7.68
CA ASP A 79 21.15 0.40 9.00
C ASP A 79 19.99 0.35 10.00
N VAL A 80 20.06 -0.54 10.99
CA VAL A 80 19.00 -0.75 11.98
C VAL A 80 18.74 0.48 12.84
N GLU A 81 19.71 1.40 12.97
CA GLU A 81 19.53 2.66 13.72
C GLU A 81 18.53 3.60 13.03
N ARG A 82 18.25 3.38 11.74
CA ARG A 82 17.24 4.14 11.00
C ARG A 82 15.82 3.60 11.17
N LEU A 83 15.65 2.41 11.76
CA LEU A 83 14.32 1.89 12.06
C LEU A 83 13.63 2.74 13.12
N LEU A 84 12.36 3.03 12.88
CA LEU A 84 11.50 3.73 13.83
C LEU A 84 10.40 2.80 14.29
N PHE A 85 10.08 2.84 15.59
CA PHE A 85 8.94 2.12 16.14
C PHE A 85 7.72 3.04 16.12
N GLY A 86 6.83 2.81 15.15
CA GLY A 86 5.54 3.51 15.07
C GLY A 86 4.55 2.98 16.10
N LEU A 87 4.66 1.71 16.47
CA LEU A 87 3.79 1.04 17.42
C LEU A 87 4.61 0.23 18.45
N PRO A 88 4.11 0.08 19.69
CA PRO A 88 4.83 -0.59 20.77
C PRO A 88 4.88 -2.13 20.65
N GLY A 89 4.34 -2.71 19.59
CA GLY A 89 4.34 -4.15 19.36
C GLY A 89 3.81 -4.52 17.96
N PRO A 90 4.04 -5.77 17.52
CA PRO A 90 3.53 -6.28 16.25
C PRO A 90 2.01 -6.45 16.27
N ASP A 91 1.39 -6.39 15.08
CA ASP A 91 -0.02 -6.61 14.81
C ASP A 91 -1.01 -5.77 15.65
N LEU A 92 -0.54 -4.64 16.21
CA LEU A 92 -1.42 -3.62 16.80
C LEU A 92 -2.26 -2.89 15.74
N ILE A 93 -1.83 -2.95 14.49
CA ILE A 93 -2.66 -2.83 13.29
C ILE A 93 -2.81 -4.26 12.76
N PRO A 94 -3.94 -4.94 12.98
CA PRO A 94 -4.06 -6.36 12.68
C PRO A 94 -4.19 -6.58 11.16
N ALA A 95 -3.32 -7.40 10.57
CA ALA A 95 -3.50 -7.87 9.21
C ALA A 95 -4.81 -8.68 9.07
N ILE A 96 -5.37 -8.75 7.86
CA ILE A 96 -6.52 -9.60 7.53
C ILE A 96 -5.98 -10.89 6.89
N ASP A 97 -6.09 -12.01 7.59
CA ASP A 97 -5.57 -13.31 7.10
C ASP A 97 -6.62 -14.18 6.41
N ASP A 98 -7.90 -13.97 6.72
CA ASP A 98 -9.04 -14.68 6.12
C ASP A 98 -10.06 -13.64 5.56
N PRO A 99 -9.78 -13.04 4.40
CA PRO A 99 -10.62 -11.98 3.85
C PRO A 99 -12.01 -12.51 3.47
N ILE A 100 -13.05 -11.80 3.92
CA ILE A 100 -14.42 -12.01 3.43
C ILE A 100 -14.56 -11.21 2.14
N LEU A 101 -14.92 -11.91 1.06
CA LEU A 101 -14.95 -11.33 -0.28
C LEU A 101 -16.37 -11.43 -0.83
N THR A 102 -16.89 -10.31 -1.32
CA THR A 102 -18.26 -10.20 -1.84
C THR A 102 -18.20 -9.82 -3.32
N PRO A 103 -19.02 -10.41 -4.21
CA PRO A 103 -19.12 -9.95 -5.59
C PRO A 103 -19.55 -8.49 -5.67
N VAL A 104 -18.99 -7.74 -6.62
CA VAL A 104 -19.28 -6.31 -6.83
C VAL A 104 -20.78 -6.01 -6.80
N GLY A 105 -21.58 -6.77 -7.57
CA GLY A 105 -23.04 -6.60 -7.65
C GLY A 105 -23.82 -6.85 -6.33
N ASN A 106 -23.19 -7.45 -5.33
CA ASN A 106 -23.79 -7.77 -4.03
C ASN A 106 -23.31 -6.87 -2.89
N LEU A 107 -22.34 -5.96 -3.12
CA LEU A 107 -21.79 -5.11 -2.07
C LEU A 107 -22.83 -4.11 -1.53
N GLY A 108 -23.71 -3.62 -2.41
CA GLY A 108 -24.62 -2.51 -2.12
C GLY A 108 -23.92 -1.15 -2.09
N GLU A 109 -24.63 -0.11 -1.65
CA GLU A 109 -24.14 1.29 -1.61
C GLU A 109 -23.26 1.55 -0.37
N TRP A 110 -22.11 0.88 -0.27
CA TRP A 110 -21.16 1.09 0.84
C TRP A 110 -19.93 1.93 0.47
N LEU A 111 -19.43 1.77 -0.75
CA LEU A 111 -18.30 2.55 -1.28
C LEU A 111 -18.83 3.64 -2.20
N GLU A 112 -18.32 4.84 -2.04
CA GLU A 112 -18.57 5.94 -2.98
C GLU A 112 -17.79 5.70 -4.28
N PRO A 113 -18.32 6.14 -5.44
CA PRO A 113 -17.70 5.91 -6.76
C PRO A 113 -16.22 6.31 -6.84
N GLU A 114 -15.84 7.42 -6.20
CA GLU A 114 -14.51 8.00 -6.29
C GLU A 114 -13.49 7.35 -5.35
N GLU A 115 -13.92 6.50 -4.41
CA GLU A 115 -13.01 5.98 -3.40
C GLU A 115 -11.93 5.06 -3.96
N ALA A 116 -10.73 5.21 -3.42
CA ALA A 116 -9.62 4.37 -3.81
C ALA A 116 -9.81 2.91 -3.35
N VAL A 117 -9.58 1.99 -4.28
CA VAL A 117 -9.33 0.57 -4.01
C VAL A 117 -7.93 0.21 -4.49
N VAL A 118 -7.29 -0.72 -3.79
CA VAL A 118 -6.13 -1.43 -4.36
C VAL A 118 -6.69 -2.54 -5.25
N PHE A 119 -6.36 -2.46 -6.53
CA PHE A 119 -6.70 -3.44 -7.54
C PHE A 119 -5.56 -4.45 -7.70
N VAL A 120 -5.89 -5.74 -7.68
CA VAL A 120 -4.99 -6.85 -8.00
C VAL A 120 -5.72 -7.84 -8.88
N GLU A 121 -5.08 -8.29 -9.95
CA GLU A 121 -5.60 -9.36 -10.80
C GLU A 121 -4.52 -10.41 -11.03
N ARG A 122 -4.91 -11.68 -10.88
CA ARG A 122 -4.03 -12.83 -11.15
C ARG A 122 -4.86 -13.94 -11.78
N ASN A 123 -4.41 -14.48 -12.92
CA ASN A 123 -5.08 -15.58 -13.62
C ASN A 123 -6.58 -15.33 -13.89
N GLY A 124 -6.98 -14.08 -14.19
CA GLY A 124 -8.37 -13.68 -14.43
C GLY A 124 -9.22 -13.49 -13.16
N ASP A 125 -8.63 -13.62 -11.98
CA ASP A 125 -9.29 -13.38 -10.70
C ASP A 125 -9.00 -11.95 -10.22
N ALA A 126 -9.96 -11.06 -10.46
CA ALA A 126 -9.85 -9.62 -10.21
C ALA A 126 -10.39 -9.26 -8.80
N ARG A 127 -9.56 -8.61 -7.99
CA ARG A 127 -9.85 -8.26 -6.60
C ARG A 127 -9.71 -6.77 -6.34
N ALA A 128 -10.64 -6.23 -5.57
CA ALA A 128 -10.57 -4.88 -5.00
C ALA A 128 -10.46 -4.92 -3.48
N TYR A 129 -9.48 -4.21 -2.94
CA TYR A 129 -9.29 -4.04 -1.50
C TYR A 129 -9.49 -2.56 -1.16
N PRO A 130 -10.62 -2.16 -0.54
CA PRO A 130 -10.90 -0.76 -0.30
C PRO A 130 -9.85 -0.12 0.60
N VAL A 131 -9.28 1.00 0.15
CA VAL A 131 -8.23 1.70 0.90
C VAL A 131 -8.76 2.14 2.27
N ARG A 132 -10.05 2.48 2.39
CA ARG A 132 -10.70 2.75 3.69
C ARG A 132 -10.57 1.62 4.72
N VAL A 133 -10.49 0.37 4.27
CA VAL A 133 -10.24 -0.80 5.14
C VAL A 133 -8.75 -0.93 5.37
N LEU A 134 -7.94 -0.87 4.31
CA LEU A 134 -6.49 -1.02 4.40
C LEU A 134 -5.79 0.05 5.25
N MET A 135 -6.36 1.26 5.37
CA MET A 135 -5.84 2.26 6.32
C MET A 135 -5.91 1.85 7.79
N ASN A 136 -6.65 0.79 8.13
CA ASN A 136 -6.81 0.25 9.48
C ASN A 136 -6.19 -1.13 9.67
N HIS A 137 -5.69 -1.74 8.59
CA HIS A 137 -5.23 -3.13 8.56
C HIS A 137 -3.88 -3.31 7.87
N GLU A 138 -3.56 -2.42 6.92
CA GLU A 138 -2.34 -2.30 6.10
C GLU A 138 -1.98 -3.52 5.24
N ILE A 139 -2.32 -4.74 5.67
CA ILE A 139 -1.99 -6.01 5.03
C ILE A 139 -3.23 -6.89 4.96
N VAL A 140 -3.44 -7.52 3.81
CA VAL A 140 -4.40 -8.61 3.58
C VAL A 140 -3.63 -9.79 2.99
N ASN A 141 -3.64 -10.94 3.65
CA ASN A 141 -3.15 -12.18 3.08
C ASN A 141 -4.33 -12.91 2.42
N ASP A 142 -4.26 -13.10 1.12
CA ASP A 142 -5.32 -13.67 0.29
C ASP A 142 -4.78 -14.81 -0.60
N THR A 143 -5.67 -15.49 -1.30
CA THR A 143 -5.37 -16.41 -2.39
C THR A 143 -6.09 -15.92 -3.65
N ILE A 144 -5.34 -15.38 -4.61
CA ILE A 144 -5.89 -14.74 -5.80
C ILE A 144 -5.44 -15.54 -7.02
N GLY A 145 -6.39 -16.01 -7.83
CA GLY A 145 -6.07 -16.81 -9.01
C GLY A 145 -5.33 -18.12 -8.70
N GLY A 146 -5.44 -18.61 -7.45
CA GLY A 146 -4.75 -19.81 -6.96
C GLY A 146 -3.39 -19.56 -6.29
N ASP A 147 -2.83 -18.35 -6.40
CA ASP A 147 -1.53 -18.01 -5.81
C ASP A 147 -1.70 -17.37 -4.43
N PRO A 148 -0.88 -17.73 -3.43
CA PRO A 148 -0.89 -17.06 -2.13
C PRO A 148 -0.28 -15.67 -2.30
N ILE A 149 -1.08 -14.62 -2.09
CA ILE A 149 -0.69 -13.22 -2.32
C ILE A 149 -0.91 -12.40 -1.05
N THR A 150 0.04 -11.55 -0.70
CA THR A 150 -0.14 -10.50 0.31
C THR A 150 -0.34 -9.16 -0.38
N VAL A 151 -1.44 -8.47 -0.07
CA VAL A 151 -1.79 -7.15 -0.58
C VAL A 151 -1.58 -6.15 0.52
N THR A 152 -0.88 -5.07 0.21
CA THR A 152 -0.32 -4.17 1.21
C THR A 152 -0.57 -2.73 0.82
N TYR A 153 -0.89 -1.88 1.81
CA TYR A 153 -1.05 -0.44 1.62
C TYR A 153 -0.43 0.29 2.80
N CYS A 154 0.60 1.08 2.53
CA CYS A 154 1.20 1.98 3.50
C CYS A 154 0.57 3.38 3.38
N PRO A 155 -0.23 3.83 4.36
CA PRO A 155 -0.87 5.16 4.30
C PRO A 155 0.13 6.31 4.39
N LEU A 156 1.27 6.13 5.07
CA LEU A 156 2.29 7.17 5.19
C LEU A 156 3.00 7.45 3.86
N CYS A 157 3.21 6.42 3.04
CA CYS A 157 3.83 6.56 1.73
C CYS A 157 2.81 6.71 0.59
N ASN A 158 1.51 6.52 0.86
CA ASN A 158 0.47 6.29 -0.15
C ASN A 158 0.95 5.24 -1.17
N SER A 159 1.33 4.06 -0.74
CA SER A 159 1.89 3.04 -1.65
C SER A 159 1.15 1.73 -1.52
N ALA A 160 0.58 1.24 -2.62
CA ALA A 160 -0.09 -0.05 -2.72
C ALA A 160 0.81 -1.05 -3.47
N LEU A 161 1.05 -2.22 -2.88
CA LEU A 161 1.89 -3.26 -3.46
C LEU A 161 1.27 -4.64 -3.19
N ALA A 162 1.56 -5.61 -4.05
CA ALA A 162 1.18 -6.99 -3.85
C ALA A 162 2.37 -7.91 -4.13
N PHE A 163 2.47 -9.00 -3.38
CA PHE A 163 3.56 -9.96 -3.48
C PHE A 163 3.06 -11.39 -3.37
N VAL A 164 3.69 -12.31 -4.10
CA VAL A 164 3.53 -13.75 -3.81
C VAL A 164 4.18 -14.02 -2.46
N ARG A 165 3.44 -14.64 -1.54
CA ARG A 165 3.89 -14.93 -0.16
C ARG A 165 4.43 -16.36 0.01
N GLU A 166 4.96 -16.92 -1.08
CA GLU A 166 5.78 -18.13 -1.09
C GLU A 166 7.26 -17.72 -1.23
N VAL A 167 8.09 -18.10 -0.26
CA VAL A 167 9.52 -17.80 -0.25
C VAL A 167 10.31 -19.09 -0.14
N ASN A 168 11.11 -19.41 -1.15
CA ASN A 168 11.86 -20.67 -1.25
C ASN A 168 10.93 -21.90 -1.11
N ALA A 169 9.84 -21.92 -1.89
CA ALA A 169 8.82 -22.98 -1.90
C ALA A 169 8.09 -23.20 -0.56
N THR A 170 8.11 -22.20 0.33
CA THR A 170 7.38 -22.23 1.60
C THR A 170 6.47 -21.03 1.71
N GLU A 171 5.17 -21.29 1.84
CA GLU A 171 4.16 -20.26 2.06
C GLU A 171 4.27 -19.67 3.48
N THR A 172 4.08 -18.36 3.61
CA THR A 172 3.94 -17.66 4.89
C THR A 172 2.80 -16.64 4.82
N THR A 173 2.36 -16.11 5.97
CA THR A 173 1.56 -14.88 6.03
C THR A 173 2.42 -13.73 6.53
N PHE A 174 2.04 -12.51 6.17
CA PHE A 174 2.70 -11.30 6.62
C PHE A 174 1.85 -10.56 7.66
N GLY A 175 2.52 -10.05 8.69
CA GLY A 175 1.93 -9.18 9.70
C GLY A 175 2.58 -7.79 9.71
N VAL A 176 1.94 -6.86 10.41
CA VAL A 176 2.46 -5.51 10.59
C VAL A 176 3.44 -5.55 11.76
N SER A 177 4.72 -5.24 11.52
CA SER A 177 5.72 -5.36 12.59
C SER A 177 5.60 -4.27 13.65
N GLY A 178 4.97 -3.13 13.33
CA GLY A 178 4.96 -1.92 14.15
C GLY A 178 6.18 -1.02 13.93
N MET A 179 7.12 -1.43 13.08
CA MET A 179 8.30 -0.67 12.69
C MET A 179 8.15 -0.02 11.32
N LEU A 180 8.94 1.03 11.10
CA LEU A 180 9.00 1.82 9.87
C LEU A 180 10.45 2.00 9.44
N PHE A 181 10.69 1.94 8.13
CA PHE A 181 11.94 2.34 7.51
C PHE A 181 11.65 3.38 6.42
N ASN A 182 12.22 4.59 6.52
CA ASN A 182 11.86 5.74 5.68
C ASN A 182 10.35 6.05 5.67
N SER A 183 9.69 5.94 6.84
CA SER A 183 8.23 5.97 7.02
C SER A 183 7.44 4.90 6.29
N SER A 184 8.09 3.97 5.59
CA SER A 184 7.45 2.85 4.93
C SER A 184 7.25 1.70 5.91
N LEU A 185 6.12 1.01 5.76
CA LEU A 185 5.78 -0.19 6.51
C LEU A 185 6.91 -1.22 6.47
N VAL A 186 7.34 -1.69 7.64
CA VAL A 186 8.13 -2.92 7.78
C VAL A 186 7.16 -4.04 8.11
N MET A 187 7.05 -5.01 7.23
CA MET A 187 6.29 -6.24 7.44
C MET A 187 7.14 -7.25 8.19
N TYR A 188 6.52 -8.29 8.73
CA TYR A 188 7.24 -9.48 9.16
C TYR A 188 6.55 -10.75 8.64
N ASP A 189 7.33 -11.77 8.28
CA ASP A 189 6.75 -13.06 7.93
C ASP A 189 6.49 -13.89 9.20
N ARG A 190 5.31 -14.47 9.36
CA ARG A 190 4.98 -15.19 10.62
C ARG A 190 5.74 -16.49 10.80
N LEU A 191 6.32 -17.04 9.74
CA LEU A 191 7.05 -18.30 9.78
C LEU A 191 8.43 -18.17 10.45
N THR A 192 9.22 -17.18 10.04
CA THR A 192 10.59 -16.93 10.55
C THR A 192 10.71 -15.66 11.38
N GLN A 193 9.69 -14.80 11.32
CA GLN A 193 9.66 -13.46 11.90
C GLN A 193 10.87 -12.62 11.50
N SER A 194 11.31 -12.79 10.24
CA SER A 194 12.22 -11.86 9.58
C SER A 194 11.46 -10.59 9.20
N LEU A 195 12.17 -9.47 9.08
CA LEU A 195 11.61 -8.16 8.77
C LEU A 195 11.80 -7.84 7.29
N TRP A 196 10.72 -7.42 6.65
CA TRP A 196 10.63 -7.20 5.21
C TRP A 196 10.19 -5.77 4.91
N LEU A 197 10.82 -5.13 3.94
CA LEU A 197 10.42 -3.80 3.50
C LEU A 197 9.22 -3.91 2.56
N HIS A 198 8.10 -3.29 2.91
CA HIS A 198 6.93 -3.14 2.03
C HIS A 198 7.33 -2.59 0.66
N PHE A 199 8.15 -1.54 0.65
CA PHE A 199 8.46 -0.79 -0.57
C PHE A 199 9.26 -1.58 -1.60
N THR A 200 10.20 -2.42 -1.16
CA THR A 200 11.09 -3.19 -2.03
C THR A 200 10.64 -4.64 -2.19
N GLY A 201 10.05 -5.23 -1.15
CA GLY A 201 9.78 -6.67 -1.04
C GLY A 201 10.99 -7.46 -0.56
N GLU A 202 12.03 -6.80 -0.05
CA GLU A 202 13.28 -7.44 0.42
C GLU A 202 13.22 -7.74 1.92
N ALA A 203 13.68 -8.92 2.32
CA ALA A 203 13.98 -9.24 3.71
C ALA A 203 15.29 -8.56 4.12
N VAL A 204 15.23 -7.68 5.11
CA VAL A 204 16.38 -6.86 5.49
C VAL A 204 16.98 -7.22 6.84
N ILE A 205 16.25 -7.91 7.71
CA ILE A 205 16.74 -8.32 9.04
C ILE A 205 16.11 -9.67 9.41
N GLY A 206 16.91 -10.60 9.94
CA GLY A 206 16.45 -11.92 10.35
C GLY A 206 16.98 -13.05 9.47
N GLU A 207 16.46 -14.26 9.68
CA GLU A 207 16.89 -15.47 8.97
C GLU A 207 16.82 -15.31 7.44
N ARG A 208 15.79 -14.63 6.95
CA ARG A 208 15.51 -14.43 5.51
C ARG A 208 16.34 -13.33 4.86
N THR A 209 17.23 -12.64 5.58
CA THR A 209 17.92 -11.44 5.06
C THR A 209 18.57 -11.69 3.69
N GLY A 210 18.21 -10.85 2.71
CA GLY A 210 18.62 -10.94 1.31
C GLY A 210 17.63 -11.67 0.39
N ASP A 211 16.62 -12.36 0.92
CA ASP A 211 15.52 -12.90 0.13
C ASP A 211 14.65 -11.76 -0.46
N GLN A 212 14.09 -11.99 -1.65
CA GLN A 212 13.28 -11.02 -2.40
C GLN A 212 11.93 -11.64 -2.77
N LEU A 213 10.84 -10.93 -2.48
CA LEU A 213 9.49 -11.31 -2.88
C LEU A 213 9.24 -11.06 -4.37
N GLU A 214 8.52 -11.98 -5.02
CA GLU A 214 7.95 -11.77 -6.36
C GLU A 214 6.84 -10.72 -6.26
N ARG A 215 6.98 -9.64 -7.03
CA ARG A 215 5.94 -8.60 -7.15
C ARG A 215 4.81 -9.08 -8.04
N VAL A 216 3.59 -8.88 -7.57
CA VAL A 216 2.37 -8.96 -8.37
C VAL A 216 1.95 -7.54 -8.73
N SER A 217 1.46 -7.35 -9.96
CA SER A 217 0.94 -6.06 -10.35
C SER A 217 -0.24 -5.66 -9.46
N ALA A 218 -0.11 -4.50 -8.83
CA ALA A 218 -1.17 -3.86 -8.06
C ALA A 218 -1.21 -2.38 -8.43
N GLY A 219 -2.39 -1.76 -8.34
CA GLY A 219 -2.56 -0.35 -8.63
C GLY A 219 -3.67 0.26 -7.80
N LEU A 220 -3.65 1.59 -7.71
CA LEU A 220 -4.74 2.36 -7.11
C LEU A 220 -5.76 2.73 -8.20
N LEU A 221 -7.02 2.42 -7.94
CA LEU A 221 -8.13 2.69 -8.86
C LEU A 221 -9.32 3.29 -8.09
N SER A 222 -10.16 4.09 -8.75
CA SER A 222 -11.46 4.44 -8.17
C SER A 222 -12.37 3.21 -8.07
N TRP A 223 -13.26 3.17 -7.09
CA TRP A 223 -14.22 2.09 -6.95
C TRP A 223 -15.08 1.94 -8.21
N GLN A 224 -15.55 3.06 -8.78
CA GLN A 224 -16.28 3.04 -10.04
C GLN A 224 -15.45 2.47 -11.20
N GLY A 225 -14.17 2.85 -11.29
CA GLY A 225 -13.26 2.30 -12.30
C GLY A 225 -13.13 0.78 -12.18
N PHE A 226 -13.08 0.24 -10.95
CA PHE A 226 -13.06 -1.21 -10.73
C PHE A 226 -14.38 -1.87 -11.13
N VAL A 227 -15.51 -1.27 -10.76
CA VAL A 227 -16.86 -1.78 -11.11
C VAL A 227 -17.05 -1.85 -12.62
N ASP A 228 -16.60 -0.81 -13.34
CA ASP A 228 -16.75 -0.71 -14.80
C ASP A 228 -15.87 -1.74 -15.54
N ALA A 229 -14.64 -1.96 -15.05
CA ALA A 229 -13.69 -2.91 -15.62
C ALA A 229 -14.03 -4.38 -15.26
N HIS A 230 -14.39 -4.63 -14.00
CA HIS A 230 -14.58 -5.97 -13.45
C HIS A 230 -15.92 -6.10 -12.72
N PRO A 231 -17.06 -6.07 -13.44
CA PRO A 231 -18.39 -6.18 -12.83
C PRO A 231 -18.62 -7.53 -12.12
N ASP A 232 -17.88 -8.57 -12.54
CA ASP A 232 -17.88 -9.90 -11.92
C ASP A 232 -16.78 -10.08 -10.86
N GLY A 233 -16.00 -9.03 -10.59
CA GLY A 233 -14.91 -9.04 -9.62
C GLY A 233 -15.37 -9.19 -8.18
N LEU A 234 -14.41 -9.42 -7.29
CA LEU A 234 -14.65 -9.61 -5.86
C LEU A 234 -14.01 -8.46 -5.07
N VAL A 235 -14.69 -8.03 -4.00
CA VAL A 235 -14.23 -6.92 -3.15
C VAL A 235 -14.16 -7.36 -1.69
N LEU A 236 -13.13 -6.89 -0.98
CA LEU A 236 -13.01 -7.08 0.47
C LEU A 236 -14.17 -6.42 1.21
N ASP A 237 -14.92 -7.25 1.95
CA ASP A 237 -16.15 -6.91 2.64
C ASP A 237 -16.08 -7.27 4.13
N PRO A 238 -15.57 -6.36 4.98
CA PRO A 238 -15.41 -6.64 6.40
C PRO A 238 -16.77 -6.68 7.13
N PRO A 239 -16.94 -7.51 8.18
CA PRO A 239 -18.23 -7.71 8.86
C PRO A 239 -18.74 -6.47 9.63
N ASN A 240 -17.90 -5.46 9.86
CA ASN A 240 -18.26 -4.20 10.54
C ASN A 240 -17.90 -2.99 9.68
N ARG A 241 -18.65 -2.82 8.59
CA ARG A 241 -18.47 -1.77 7.57
C ARG A 241 -18.47 -0.34 8.13
N ASP A 242 -19.26 -0.06 9.17
CA ASP A 242 -19.43 1.27 9.78
C ASP A 242 -18.16 1.78 10.48
N ARG A 243 -17.18 0.90 10.74
CA ARG A 243 -15.88 1.29 11.31
C ARG A 243 -15.02 2.07 10.32
N TYR A 244 -15.25 1.92 9.02
CA TYR A 244 -14.36 2.41 7.96
C TYR A 244 -14.91 3.66 7.25
N GLY A 245 -14.05 4.32 6.48
CA GLY A 245 -14.40 5.47 5.64
C GLY A 245 -13.97 6.83 6.19
N ARG A 246 -13.74 6.95 7.51
CA ARG A 246 -13.04 8.10 8.09
C ARG A 246 -11.55 8.01 7.77
N ASN A 247 -10.92 9.16 7.50
CA ASN A 247 -9.48 9.25 7.33
C ASN A 247 -8.79 9.45 8.71
N PRO A 248 -8.09 8.44 9.27
CA PRO A 248 -7.35 8.60 10.53
C PRO A 248 -6.19 9.62 10.44
N TYR A 249 -5.75 9.99 9.24
CA TYR A 249 -4.67 10.93 8.95
C TYR A 249 -5.19 12.33 8.57
N ALA A 250 -6.48 12.62 8.76
CA ALA A 250 -7.08 13.90 8.37
C ALA A 250 -6.45 15.13 9.05
N ASN A 251 -5.80 14.94 10.20
CA ASN A 251 -5.14 16.02 10.97
C ASN A 251 -3.66 15.72 11.25
N SER A 252 -3.04 14.77 10.52
CA SER A 252 -1.63 14.41 10.73
C SER A 252 -0.65 15.21 9.87
N GLY A 253 -1.16 16.13 9.04
CA GLY A 253 -0.36 17.09 8.29
C GLY A 253 0.15 18.25 9.14
N PHE A 254 1.04 19.06 8.57
CA PHE A 254 1.64 20.20 9.27
C PHE A 254 0.55 21.17 9.76
N GLY A 255 0.62 21.57 11.03
CA GLY A 255 -0.36 22.47 11.64
C GLY A 255 -1.76 21.88 11.84
N GLY A 256 -1.91 20.55 11.79
CA GLY A 256 -3.21 19.88 11.88
C GLY A 256 -3.99 19.84 10.57
N SER A 257 -3.30 20.01 9.44
CA SER A 257 -3.88 19.87 8.10
C SER A 257 -4.01 18.41 7.67
N ALA A 258 -4.67 18.17 6.53
CA ALA A 258 -4.69 16.86 5.89
C ALA A 258 -3.27 16.41 5.51
N TYR A 259 -3.03 15.10 5.60
CA TYR A 259 -1.70 14.56 5.38
C TYR A 259 -1.21 14.74 3.93
N ASP A 260 -2.06 14.43 2.95
CA ASP A 260 -1.74 14.56 1.52
C ASP A 260 -1.88 16.01 1.02
N THR A 261 -0.96 16.87 1.48
CA THR A 261 -0.81 18.25 1.00
C THR A 261 0.65 18.61 0.84
N LEU A 262 0.98 19.50 -0.11
CA LEU A 262 2.38 19.92 -0.36
C LEU A 262 3.00 20.69 0.81
N ALA A 263 2.19 21.21 1.74
CA ALA A 263 2.66 21.91 2.93
C ALA A 263 2.94 20.96 4.11
N SER A 264 2.52 19.70 4.01
CA SER A 264 2.79 18.68 5.02
C SER A 264 4.23 18.18 4.94
N GLU A 265 4.74 17.71 6.07
CA GLU A 265 6.01 17.02 6.16
C GLU A 265 5.79 15.53 6.39
N PRO A 266 6.72 14.66 5.95
CA PRO A 266 6.64 13.23 6.18
C PRO A 266 6.56 12.90 7.68
N PHE A 267 5.45 12.28 8.09
CA PHE A 267 5.26 11.77 9.44
C PHE A 267 6.16 10.55 9.71
N LEU A 268 6.74 10.49 10.92
CA LEU A 268 7.65 9.42 11.35
C LEU A 268 8.78 9.13 10.34
N PHE A 269 9.40 10.20 9.81
CA PHE A 269 10.50 10.14 8.85
C PHE A 269 11.78 10.67 9.47
N ASN A 270 12.86 9.89 9.38
CA ASN A 270 14.22 10.28 9.80
C ASN A 270 15.23 10.22 8.63
N GLY A 271 14.75 10.00 7.40
CA GLY A 271 15.56 10.04 6.19
C GLY A 271 15.88 11.47 5.75
N SER A 272 16.65 11.58 4.67
CA SER A 272 16.90 12.87 4.00
C SER A 272 15.81 13.10 2.95
N THR A 273 15.30 14.33 2.88
CA THR A 273 14.39 14.74 1.81
C THR A 273 15.17 15.12 0.56
N ASP A 274 14.59 14.83 -0.60
CA ASP A 274 15.17 15.18 -1.89
C ASP A 274 14.57 16.51 -2.41
N PRO A 275 15.38 17.56 -2.63
CA PRO A 275 14.89 18.89 -2.97
C PRO A 275 14.37 19.04 -4.41
N ARG A 276 14.45 18.00 -5.26
CA ARG A 276 13.96 18.05 -6.65
C ARG A 276 12.44 18.20 -6.74
N ALA A 277 11.70 17.81 -5.70
CA ALA A 277 10.27 18.06 -5.55
C ALA A 277 9.87 18.16 -4.07
N GLU A 278 8.66 18.63 -3.78
CA GLU A 278 8.13 18.66 -2.41
C GLU A 278 7.96 17.23 -1.87
N SER A 279 8.25 17.00 -0.60
CA SER A 279 8.19 15.68 0.04
C SER A 279 6.88 14.93 -0.25
N MET A 280 5.75 15.62 -0.09
CA MET A 280 4.40 15.07 -0.27
C MET A 280 3.90 15.15 -1.72
N ARG A 281 4.75 15.48 -2.68
CA ARG A 281 4.40 15.46 -4.10
C ARG A 281 4.08 14.03 -4.50
N ARG A 282 2.88 13.80 -5.05
CA ARG A 282 2.52 12.51 -5.65
C ARG A 282 3.29 12.29 -6.94
N ILE A 283 3.82 11.09 -7.07
CA ILE A 283 4.53 10.61 -8.25
C ILE A 283 4.03 9.23 -8.66
N VAL A 284 4.28 8.88 -9.90
CA VAL A 284 4.22 7.52 -10.44
C VAL A 284 5.66 7.13 -10.73
N GLY A 285 6.15 6.09 -10.06
CA GLY A 285 7.52 5.61 -10.20
C GLY A 285 7.58 4.25 -10.88
N VAL A 286 8.56 4.06 -11.76
CA VAL A 286 8.83 2.79 -12.44
C VAL A 286 10.30 2.43 -12.20
N VAL A 287 10.56 1.16 -11.85
CA VAL A 287 11.91 0.59 -11.80
C VAL A 287 12.00 -0.56 -12.80
N ARG A 288 13.02 -0.53 -13.66
CA ARG A 288 13.29 -1.59 -14.64
C ARG A 288 14.79 -1.72 -14.85
N ASP A 289 15.31 -2.94 -14.76
CA ASP A 289 16.71 -3.29 -15.04
C ASP A 289 17.72 -2.36 -14.33
N GLY A 290 17.43 -2.00 -13.07
CA GLY A 290 18.26 -1.11 -12.25
C GLY A 290 18.13 0.38 -12.55
N SER A 291 17.33 0.76 -13.57
CA SER A 291 16.97 2.15 -13.86
C SER A 291 15.66 2.51 -13.18
N ALA A 292 15.57 3.74 -12.66
CA ALA A 292 14.38 4.28 -12.03
C ALA A 292 13.98 5.61 -12.67
N HIS A 293 12.68 5.78 -12.94
CA HIS A 293 12.11 7.04 -13.43
C HIS A 293 10.78 7.28 -12.73
N ALA A 294 10.59 8.50 -12.22
CA ALA A 294 9.35 8.97 -11.65
C ALA A 294 8.77 10.15 -12.44
N TRP A 295 7.44 10.21 -12.52
CA TRP A 295 6.69 11.33 -13.08
C TRP A 295 5.80 11.93 -12.01
N THR A 296 5.83 13.25 -11.86
CA THR A 296 4.86 13.93 -10.98
C THR A 296 3.44 13.74 -11.50
N THR A 297 2.46 13.56 -10.63
CA THR A 297 1.06 13.48 -11.11
C THR A 297 0.62 14.74 -11.84
N THR A 298 1.21 15.90 -11.51
CA THR A 298 1.01 17.16 -12.23
C THR A 298 1.52 17.18 -13.67
N SER A 299 2.44 16.30 -14.05
CA SER A 299 2.85 16.12 -15.45
C SER A 299 2.01 15.06 -16.18
N LEU A 300 1.20 14.29 -15.45
CA LEU A 300 0.41 13.18 -16.00
C LEU A 300 -1.09 13.50 -16.10
N GLN A 301 -1.59 14.46 -15.31
CA GLN A 301 -3.03 14.72 -15.19
C GLN A 301 -3.54 15.81 -16.15
N GLY A 302 -4.77 15.65 -16.63
CA GLY A 302 -5.45 16.69 -17.41
C GLY A 302 -6.74 16.23 -18.12
N GLY A 303 -7.69 17.15 -18.27
CA GLY A 303 -8.89 16.94 -19.09
C GLY A 303 -9.72 15.71 -18.70
N LEU A 304 -10.14 14.95 -19.71
CA LEU A 304 -10.86 13.67 -19.57
C LEU A 304 -9.91 12.48 -19.45
N GLY A 305 -8.61 12.70 -19.63
CA GLY A 305 -7.57 11.68 -19.63
C GLY A 305 -6.29 12.24 -20.25
N THR A 306 -5.16 11.58 -20.03
CA THR A 306 -3.87 11.97 -20.61
C THR A 306 -3.03 10.74 -20.93
N VAL A 307 -2.32 10.81 -22.07
CA VAL A 307 -1.32 9.83 -22.50
C VAL A 307 0.05 10.49 -22.40
N THR A 308 0.97 9.88 -21.65
CA THR A 308 2.36 10.33 -21.55
C THR A 308 3.28 9.21 -22.01
N ALA A 309 4.03 9.45 -23.09
CA ALA A 309 5.13 8.57 -23.47
C ALA A 309 6.33 8.81 -22.54
N GLY A 310 7.05 7.75 -22.21
CA GLY A 310 8.24 7.80 -21.36
C GLY A 310 9.21 6.67 -21.69
N GLU A 311 10.35 6.71 -21.02
CA GLU A 311 11.42 5.71 -21.15
C GLU A 311 12.00 5.44 -19.76
N VAL A 312 12.29 4.17 -19.48
CA VAL A 312 12.96 3.72 -18.25
C VAL A 312 14.10 2.80 -18.61
N GLY A 313 15.34 3.25 -18.43
CA GLY A 313 16.49 2.56 -19.00
C GLY A 313 16.42 2.64 -20.51
N ASP A 314 16.41 1.48 -21.20
CA ASP A 314 16.27 1.36 -22.65
C ASP A 314 14.85 0.93 -23.09
N GLN A 315 13.87 0.95 -22.18
CA GLN A 315 12.52 0.45 -22.44
C GLN A 315 11.50 1.60 -22.52
N ASP A 316 10.78 1.66 -23.63
CA ASP A 316 9.66 2.58 -23.80
C ASP A 316 8.46 2.17 -22.92
N VAL A 317 7.76 3.17 -22.40
CA VAL A 317 6.51 3.01 -21.64
C VAL A 317 5.47 4.03 -22.10
N VAL A 318 4.19 3.66 -21.99
CA VAL A 318 3.07 4.60 -22.06
C VAL A 318 2.37 4.65 -20.71
N ILE A 319 2.16 5.87 -20.22
CA ILE A 319 1.46 6.15 -18.97
C ILE A 319 0.10 6.72 -19.33
N LEU A 320 -0.94 6.03 -18.89
CA LEU A 320 -2.35 6.40 -19.07
C LEU A 320 -2.87 6.93 -17.74
N TRP A 321 -3.46 8.13 -17.74
CA TRP A 321 -4.10 8.73 -16.57
C TRP A 321 -5.56 9.04 -16.86
N SER A 322 -6.45 8.67 -15.94
CA SER A 322 -7.88 8.99 -16.00
C SER A 322 -8.33 9.65 -14.68
N PRO A 323 -9.25 10.64 -14.71
CA PRO A 323 -9.76 11.30 -13.51
C PRO A 323 -10.71 10.38 -12.72
N GLY A 324 -11.12 10.84 -11.53
CA GLY A 324 -12.24 10.27 -10.78
C GLY A 324 -11.85 9.44 -9.55
N GLN A 325 -10.59 9.44 -9.14
CA GLN A 325 -10.16 8.78 -7.91
C GLN A 325 -9.84 9.82 -6.84
N ALA A 326 -10.56 9.77 -5.72
CA ALA A 326 -10.29 10.59 -4.56
C ALA A 326 -9.01 10.12 -3.83
N SER A 327 -8.21 11.08 -3.37
CA SER A 327 -7.14 10.78 -2.41
C SER A 327 -7.71 10.41 -1.05
N ALA A 328 -7.43 9.19 -0.60
CA ALA A 328 -7.83 8.69 0.72
C ALA A 328 -7.26 9.50 1.91
N LEU A 329 -6.24 10.34 1.66
CA LEU A 329 -5.45 11.03 2.69
C LEU A 329 -5.64 12.56 2.68
N ALA A 330 -6.47 13.09 1.78
CA ALA A 330 -6.62 14.54 1.55
C ALA A 330 -7.89 15.15 2.18
N GLY A 331 -8.84 14.34 2.67
CA GLY A 331 -10.10 14.78 3.25
C GLY A 331 -10.36 14.24 4.66
N GLU A 332 -11.47 14.63 5.29
CA GLU A 332 -11.92 14.05 6.56
C GLU A 332 -12.42 12.61 6.42
N THR A 333 -12.96 12.28 5.23
CA THR A 333 -13.33 10.93 4.81
C THR A 333 -12.56 10.57 3.56
N VAL A 334 -12.42 9.26 3.30
CA VAL A 334 -11.69 8.74 2.14
C VAL A 334 -12.31 9.23 0.83
N ALA A 335 -13.65 9.32 0.76
CA ALA A 335 -14.37 9.77 -0.44
C ALA A 335 -14.27 11.28 -0.73
N THR A 336 -13.97 12.12 0.27
CA THR A 336 -14.00 13.59 0.10
C THR A 336 -12.65 14.19 -0.25
N GLY A 337 -11.64 13.35 -0.49
CA GLY A 337 -10.34 13.80 -0.96
C GLY A 337 -10.42 14.45 -2.34
N ARG A 338 -9.45 15.31 -2.65
CA ARG A 338 -9.29 15.82 -4.02
C ARG A 338 -9.05 14.68 -5.00
N ASP A 339 -9.49 14.86 -6.23
CA ASP A 339 -9.20 13.95 -7.34
C ASP A 339 -7.69 13.90 -7.60
N VAL A 340 -7.15 12.69 -7.65
CA VAL A 340 -5.78 12.35 -8.04
C VAL A 340 -5.71 11.51 -9.29
N GLY A 341 -6.86 11.03 -9.77
CA GLY A 341 -7.01 10.09 -10.85
C GLY A 341 -6.35 8.74 -10.58
N SER A 342 -6.55 7.84 -11.54
CA SER A 342 -5.96 6.51 -11.58
C SER A 342 -4.93 6.45 -12.70
N VAL A 343 -3.92 5.61 -12.52
CA VAL A 343 -2.80 5.48 -13.46
C VAL A 343 -2.61 4.03 -13.87
N GLY A 344 -2.31 3.83 -15.16
CA GLY A 344 -1.76 2.61 -15.70
C GLY A 344 -0.47 2.89 -16.44
N VAL A 345 0.49 1.97 -16.38
CA VAL A 345 1.75 2.04 -17.14
C VAL A 345 1.88 0.76 -17.94
N PHE A 346 2.15 0.88 -19.24
CA PHE A 346 2.13 -0.24 -20.18
C PHE A 346 3.32 -0.19 -21.13
N ALA A 347 3.67 -1.35 -21.69
CA ALA A 347 4.50 -1.38 -22.90
C ALA A 347 3.68 -0.77 -24.05
N PRO A 348 4.25 0.16 -24.85
CA PRO A 348 3.53 0.80 -25.94
C PRO A 348 3.52 -0.10 -27.19
N VAL A 349 3.07 -1.34 -27.05
CA VAL A 349 3.04 -2.36 -28.11
C VAL A 349 1.63 -2.91 -28.25
N VAL A 350 1.09 -2.83 -29.46
CA VAL A 350 -0.23 -3.36 -29.83
C VAL A 350 -0.07 -4.24 -31.07
N ASP A 351 -0.58 -5.47 -31.02
CA ASP A 351 -0.49 -6.47 -32.09
C ASP A 351 0.95 -6.63 -32.65
N GLY A 352 1.93 -6.63 -31.74
CA GLY A 352 3.36 -6.77 -32.05
C GLY A 352 4.02 -5.53 -32.69
N SER A 353 3.33 -4.40 -32.78
CA SER A 353 3.83 -3.14 -33.32
C SER A 353 3.88 -2.05 -32.25
N ALA A 354 4.87 -1.15 -32.32
CA ALA A 354 4.88 0.03 -31.48
C ALA A 354 3.64 0.90 -31.76
N ALA A 355 2.99 1.36 -30.70
CA ALA A 355 1.72 2.08 -30.77
C ALA A 355 1.81 3.43 -30.07
N ALA A 356 1.23 4.45 -30.69
CA ALA A 356 0.92 5.72 -30.03
C ALA A 356 -0.56 5.71 -29.60
N PHE A 357 -0.85 6.42 -28.51
CA PHE A 357 -2.20 6.50 -27.96
C PHE A 357 -2.68 7.94 -27.93
N THR A 358 -3.99 8.12 -28.11
CA THR A 358 -4.68 9.41 -27.98
C THR A 358 -5.88 9.27 -27.06
N VAL A 359 -6.41 10.37 -26.54
CA VAL A 359 -7.62 10.36 -25.70
C VAL A 359 -8.81 10.76 -26.57
N ASP A 360 -9.88 9.96 -26.55
CA ASP A 360 -11.12 10.26 -27.27
C ASP A 360 -12.02 11.25 -26.51
N ALA A 361 -13.24 11.49 -27.03
CA ALA A 361 -14.17 12.46 -26.45
C ALA A 361 -14.84 11.96 -25.16
N GLU A 362 -14.75 10.67 -24.87
CA GLU A 362 -15.33 9.98 -23.73
C GLU A 362 -14.28 9.67 -22.65
N GLY A 363 -12.99 9.95 -22.91
CA GLY A 363 -11.87 9.69 -22.00
C GLY A 363 -11.22 8.32 -22.16
N GLY A 364 -11.58 7.57 -23.21
CA GLY A 364 -10.93 6.33 -23.59
C GLY A 364 -9.60 6.58 -24.31
N PHE A 365 -8.67 5.62 -24.21
CA PHE A 365 -7.36 5.70 -24.86
C PHE A 365 -7.39 4.94 -26.17
N VAL A 366 -7.15 5.58 -27.31
CA VAL A 366 -7.24 4.94 -28.64
C VAL A 366 -5.85 4.78 -29.22
N ASP A 367 -5.46 3.55 -29.55
CA ASP A 367 -4.19 3.27 -30.23
C ASP A 367 -4.26 3.58 -31.73
N ASP A 368 -3.12 3.89 -32.35
CA ASP A 368 -3.01 4.21 -33.78
C ASP A 368 -2.77 2.99 -34.69
N VAL A 369 -2.66 1.78 -34.13
CA VAL A 369 -2.35 0.54 -34.86
C VAL A 369 -3.64 -0.14 -35.32
N THR A 370 -4.56 -0.42 -34.39
CA THR A 370 -5.85 -1.09 -34.60
C THR A 370 -7.02 -0.15 -34.42
N GLY A 371 -6.84 0.97 -33.72
CA GLY A 371 -7.94 1.86 -33.33
C GLY A 371 -8.81 1.28 -32.22
N THR A 372 -8.25 0.40 -31.38
CA THR A 372 -8.91 -0.12 -30.19
C THR A 372 -8.95 0.97 -29.12
N THR A 373 -10.08 1.10 -28.43
CA THR A 373 -10.20 1.93 -27.24
C THR A 373 -9.86 1.09 -26.02
N TRP A 374 -9.00 1.60 -25.16
CA TRP A 374 -8.50 0.99 -23.94
C TRP A 374 -8.97 1.80 -22.73
N ASN A 375 -9.24 1.14 -21.59
CA ASN A 375 -9.43 1.82 -20.31
C ASN A 375 -8.08 2.11 -19.63
N VAL A 376 -8.09 2.76 -18.46
CA VAL A 376 -6.87 3.07 -17.69
C VAL A 376 -6.15 1.81 -17.17
N LEU A 377 -6.84 0.66 -17.15
CA LEU A 377 -6.26 -0.63 -16.81
C LEU A 377 -5.60 -1.34 -17.99
N GLY A 378 -5.67 -0.75 -19.19
CA GLY A 378 -5.11 -1.32 -20.40
C GLY A 378 -5.96 -2.44 -20.98
N GLU A 379 -7.24 -2.52 -20.62
CA GLU A 379 -8.20 -3.47 -21.20
C GLU A 379 -8.89 -2.86 -22.41
N GLY A 380 -8.99 -3.62 -23.50
CA GLY A 380 -9.68 -3.20 -24.71
C GLY A 380 -11.19 -3.15 -24.49
N THR A 381 -11.78 -1.96 -24.48
CA THR A 381 -13.21 -1.73 -24.23
C THR A 381 -14.02 -1.52 -25.51
N ALA A 382 -13.37 -1.25 -26.64
CA ALA A 382 -14.00 -1.19 -27.96
C ALA A 382 -13.01 -1.43 -29.11
N GLY A 383 -13.50 -1.89 -30.25
CA GLY A 383 -12.69 -2.07 -31.46
C GLY A 383 -12.11 -3.50 -31.62
N PRO A 384 -11.10 -3.67 -32.49
CA PRO A 384 -10.61 -5.00 -32.90
C PRO A 384 -10.06 -5.90 -31.78
N LEU A 385 -9.45 -5.31 -30.74
CA LEU A 385 -8.85 -6.02 -29.61
C LEU A 385 -9.72 -5.93 -28.33
N PHE A 386 -11.04 -5.92 -28.49
CA PHE A 386 -11.97 -5.94 -27.36
C PHE A 386 -11.71 -7.14 -26.43
N GLY A 387 -11.57 -6.89 -25.13
CA GLY A 387 -11.30 -7.89 -24.10
C GLY A 387 -9.83 -8.31 -23.99
N GLU A 388 -8.95 -7.82 -24.87
CA GLU A 388 -7.51 -8.05 -24.76
C GLU A 388 -6.88 -7.04 -23.79
N ASN A 389 -5.66 -7.33 -23.35
CA ASN A 389 -4.92 -6.53 -22.38
C ASN A 389 -3.60 -6.01 -22.95
N LEU A 390 -3.27 -4.76 -22.69
CA LEU A 390 -1.92 -4.24 -22.84
C LEU A 390 -0.98 -4.92 -21.82
N GLU A 391 0.28 -5.11 -22.20
CA GLU A 391 1.29 -5.58 -21.26
C GLU A 391 1.56 -4.51 -20.20
N ARG A 392 1.12 -4.77 -18.97
CA ARG A 392 1.28 -3.84 -17.85
C ARG A 392 2.71 -3.86 -17.31
N ILE A 393 3.25 -2.68 -17.10
CA ILE A 393 4.54 -2.48 -16.42
C ILE A 393 4.26 -2.19 -14.94
N PRO A 394 4.87 -2.96 -14.02
CA PRO A 394 4.79 -2.66 -12.59
C PRO A 394 5.28 -1.25 -12.30
N HIS A 395 4.44 -0.48 -11.62
CA HIS A 395 4.71 0.89 -11.21
C HIS A 395 4.24 1.10 -9.78
N LEU A 396 4.55 2.26 -9.23
CA LEU A 396 4.16 2.64 -7.89
C LEU A 396 3.63 4.07 -7.85
N ASP A 397 2.37 4.23 -7.47
CA ASP A 397 1.86 5.50 -6.95
C ASP A 397 2.38 5.70 -5.53
N THR A 398 3.07 6.82 -5.27
CA THR A 398 3.59 7.13 -3.93
C THR A 398 3.92 8.62 -3.77
N PHE A 399 4.33 9.02 -2.58
CA PHE A 399 4.92 10.33 -2.34
C PHE A 399 6.41 10.37 -2.68
N TRP A 400 6.87 11.53 -3.15
CA TRP A 400 8.25 11.76 -3.56
C TRP A 400 9.27 11.44 -2.46
N PHE A 401 8.99 11.81 -1.21
CA PHE A 401 9.91 11.53 -0.10
C PHE A 401 10.17 10.02 0.07
N ALA A 402 9.14 9.20 -0.12
CA ALA A 402 9.25 7.75 0.00
C ALA A 402 10.04 7.21 -1.19
N TRP A 403 9.65 7.55 -2.41
CA TRP A 403 10.31 7.11 -3.63
C TRP A 403 11.81 7.46 -3.65
N SER A 404 12.16 8.73 -3.46
CA SER A 404 13.55 9.20 -3.48
C SER A 404 14.42 8.58 -2.37
N SER A 405 13.82 8.13 -1.26
CA SER A 405 14.55 7.43 -0.19
C SER A 405 14.99 6.02 -0.58
N PHE A 406 14.29 5.37 -1.52
CA PHE A 406 14.63 4.04 -2.03
C PHE A 406 15.27 4.08 -3.43
N GLN A 407 15.02 5.13 -4.21
CA GLN A 407 15.53 5.33 -5.57
C GLN A 407 16.18 6.73 -5.70
N PRO A 408 17.28 7.02 -4.99
CA PRO A 408 17.87 8.37 -4.95
C PRO A 408 18.37 8.84 -6.32
N GLU A 409 18.84 7.92 -7.17
CA GLU A 409 19.36 8.20 -8.52
C GLU A 409 18.26 8.19 -9.60
N THR A 410 16.98 8.15 -9.21
CA THR A 410 15.85 8.16 -10.14
C THR A 410 15.85 9.42 -10.99
N LEU A 411 15.51 9.30 -12.28
CA LEU A 411 15.08 10.46 -13.06
C LEU A 411 13.73 10.95 -12.52
N LEU A 412 13.50 12.27 -12.54
CA LEU A 412 12.23 12.88 -12.17
C LEU A 412 11.71 13.77 -13.29
N THR A 413 10.62 13.37 -13.92
CA THR A 413 9.90 14.20 -14.89
C THR A 413 8.79 15.01 -14.21
N THR A 414 8.83 16.32 -14.41
CA THR A 414 7.86 17.30 -13.92
C THR A 414 7.19 18.02 -15.09
N SER A 415 6.19 18.86 -14.80
CA SER A 415 5.60 19.73 -15.84
C SER A 415 6.59 20.75 -16.43
N SER A 416 7.75 20.94 -15.80
CA SER A 416 8.82 21.84 -16.27
C SER A 416 9.95 21.12 -17.00
N GLY A 417 9.92 19.79 -17.08
CA GLY A 417 10.95 18.96 -17.71
C GLY A 417 11.50 17.88 -16.77
N THR A 418 12.49 17.14 -17.28
CA THR A 418 13.13 16.02 -16.58
C THR A 418 14.39 16.48 -15.86
N ILE A 419 14.50 16.07 -14.60
CA ILE A 419 15.61 16.38 -13.69
C ILE A 419 16.31 15.04 -13.40
N PRO A 420 17.64 14.95 -13.57
CA PRO A 420 18.39 13.76 -13.22
C PRO A 420 18.46 13.51 -11.73
#